data_AF-A0A497KS49-F1
#
_entry.id   AF-A0A497KS49-F1
#
_cell.length_a   1.000
_cell.length_b   1.000
_cell.length_c   1.000
_cell.angle_alpha   90.00
_cell.angle_beta   90.00
_cell.angle_gamma   90.00
#
_symmetry.space_group_name_H-M   'P 1'
#
loop_
_entity.id
_entity.type
_entity.pdbx_description
1 polymer ?
#
loop_
_entity_poly.entity_id
_entity_poly.type
_entity_poly.pdbx_seq_one_letter_code
_entity_poly.pdbx_strand_id
1 'polypeptide(L)'
;MPLRERIDSLRLKTGQPISEDWYDELADVLKDMSERGAVTYEGYVHRSLIPYKSKVIDLGTPASQFDEAFIDTIYTTSIYSQYISGYVGSFYEIDVDFLHVYDSLDVPNYSIGFIKLDPYLISSPLRKITVQANSSILMDRGVWYVNLPSGVTVEVLFGNNWIPVLDSEAGLVISDGVNVRITNSNASDVEVQVVFIR
;
A
#
# COMPACT_ATOMS: atom_id res chain seq x y z
N MET A 1 -7.54 -43.44 -11.97
CA MET A 1 -6.26 -43.19 -11.28
C MET A 1 -6.10 -41.68 -11.07
N PRO A 2 -5.71 -41.19 -9.88
CA PRO A 2 -5.38 -39.78 -9.66
C PRO A 2 -4.30 -39.27 -10.63
N LEU A 3 -4.39 -38.01 -11.07
CA LEU A 3 -3.46 -37.41 -12.05
C LEU A 3 -1.98 -37.59 -11.66
N ARG A 4 -1.67 -37.47 -10.37
CA ARG A 4 -0.30 -37.63 -9.86
C ARG A 4 0.27 -39.03 -10.08
N GLU A 5 -0.54 -40.06 -9.86
CA GLU A 5 -0.13 -41.45 -10.10
C GLU A 5 0.05 -41.75 -11.59
N ARG A 6 -0.78 -41.13 -12.46
CA ARG A 6 -0.62 -41.20 -13.91
C ARG A 6 0.71 -40.59 -14.36
N ILE A 7 1.04 -39.39 -13.86
CA ILE A 7 2.33 -38.74 -14.13
C ILE A 7 3.51 -39.60 -13.66
N ASP A 8 3.42 -40.20 -12.47
CA ASP A 8 4.48 -41.06 -11.94
C ASP A 8 4.67 -42.33 -12.79
N SER A 9 3.59 -42.88 -13.37
CA SER A 9 3.66 -44.04 -14.28
C SER A 9 4.35 -43.75 -15.60
N LEU A 10 4.36 -42.48 -16.04
CA LEU A 10 5.03 -42.05 -17.28
C LEU A 10 6.55 -41.89 -17.13
N ARG A 11 7.11 -42.01 -15.92
CA ARG A 11 8.57 -41.93 -15.70
C ARG A 11 9.29 -43.12 -16.34
N LEU A 12 10.04 -42.85 -17.40
CA LEU A 12 10.85 -43.83 -18.10
C LEU A 12 12.01 -44.34 -17.23
N LYS A 13 12.25 -45.65 -17.28
CA LYS A 13 13.44 -46.30 -16.70
C LYS A 13 14.45 -46.63 -17.80
N THR A 14 15.73 -46.65 -17.45
CA THR A 14 16.79 -47.03 -18.39
C THR A 14 16.50 -48.40 -19.00
N GLY A 15 16.52 -48.47 -20.34
CA GLY A 15 16.24 -49.70 -21.09
C GLY A 15 14.77 -50.02 -21.29
N GLN A 16 13.84 -49.20 -20.78
CA GLN A 16 12.41 -49.36 -21.02
C GLN A 16 12.06 -48.84 -22.43
N PRO A 17 11.51 -49.67 -23.34
CA PRO A 17 11.09 -49.22 -24.64
C PRO A 17 9.86 -48.30 -24.53
N ILE A 18 9.80 -47.28 -25.38
CA ILE A 18 8.64 -46.41 -25.51
C ILE A 18 7.64 -47.10 -26.43
N SER A 19 6.49 -47.51 -25.89
CA SER A 19 5.39 -48.12 -26.63
C SER A 19 4.36 -47.08 -27.08
N GLU A 20 3.48 -47.47 -28.00
CA GLU A 20 2.30 -46.69 -28.40
C GLU A 20 1.41 -46.37 -27.18
N ASP A 21 1.11 -47.38 -26.35
CA ASP A 21 0.37 -47.20 -25.10
C ASP A 21 0.97 -46.15 -24.17
N TRP A 22 2.31 -46.05 -24.12
CA TRP A 22 2.99 -45.04 -23.30
C TRP A 22 2.77 -43.63 -23.87
N TYR A 23 2.80 -43.48 -25.19
CA TYR A 23 2.52 -42.22 -25.86
C TYR A 23 1.07 -41.78 -25.68
N ASP A 24 0.12 -42.71 -25.79
CA ASP A 24 -1.30 -42.42 -25.60
C ASP A 24 -1.58 -41.95 -24.17
N GLU A 25 -1.01 -42.62 -23.16
CA GLU A 25 -1.14 -42.19 -21.76
C GLU A 25 -0.52 -40.80 -21.53
N LEU A 26 0.63 -40.50 -22.16
CA LEU A 26 1.23 -39.16 -22.10
C LEU A 26 0.30 -38.10 -22.69
N ALA A 27 -0.24 -38.35 -23.89
CA ALA A 27 -1.15 -37.43 -24.56
C ALA A 27 -2.40 -37.16 -23.71
N ASP A 28 -2.98 -38.20 -23.12
CA ASP A 28 -4.14 -38.07 -22.25
C ASP A 28 -3.85 -37.32 -20.94
N VAL A 29 -2.68 -37.53 -20.33
CA VAL A 29 -2.25 -36.76 -19.15
C VAL A 29 -2.06 -35.29 -19.50
N LEU A 30 -1.43 -34.98 -20.63
CA LEU A 30 -1.24 -33.60 -21.08
C LEU A 30 -2.58 -32.91 -21.37
N LYS A 31 -3.52 -33.63 -21.98
CA LYS A 31 -4.88 -33.14 -22.22
C LYS A 31 -5.62 -32.88 -20.90
N ASP A 32 -5.57 -33.81 -19.96
CA ASP A 32 -6.19 -33.67 -18.63
C ASP A 32 -5.59 -32.48 -17.87
N MET A 33 -4.26 -32.28 -17.95
CA MET A 33 -3.58 -31.12 -17.37
C MET A 33 -3.97 -29.80 -18.04
N SER A 34 -4.19 -29.80 -19.36
CA SER A 34 -4.64 -28.61 -20.09
C SER A 34 -6.08 -28.23 -19.70
N GLU A 35 -6.98 -29.21 -19.63
CA GLU A 35 -8.40 -29.00 -19.29
C GLU A 35 -8.62 -28.69 -17.80
N ARG A 36 -7.82 -29.31 -16.92
CA ARG A 36 -7.93 -29.16 -15.46
C ARG A 36 -6.93 -28.19 -14.84
N GLY A 37 -5.97 -27.71 -15.62
CA GLY A 37 -5.04 -26.66 -15.22
C GLY A 37 -5.77 -25.36 -14.89
N ALA A 38 -5.30 -24.63 -13.88
CA ALA A 38 -5.82 -23.29 -13.61
C ALA A 38 -5.21 -22.24 -14.55
N VAL A 39 -4.04 -22.55 -15.11
CA VAL A 39 -3.24 -21.67 -15.96
C VAL A 39 -2.83 -22.43 -17.22
N THR A 40 -2.93 -21.80 -18.39
CA THR A 40 -2.43 -22.36 -19.66
C THR A 40 -0.93 -22.16 -19.80
N TYR A 41 -0.32 -22.82 -20.79
CA TYR A 41 1.07 -22.57 -21.16
C TYR A 41 1.34 -21.10 -21.54
N GLU A 42 0.35 -20.42 -22.11
CA GLU A 42 0.45 -19.00 -22.48
C GLU A 42 0.21 -18.05 -21.30
N GLY A 43 -0.11 -18.59 -20.10
CA GLY A 43 -0.33 -17.80 -18.89
C GLY A 43 -1.79 -17.37 -18.66
N TYR A 44 -2.75 -17.85 -19.46
CA TYR A 44 -4.16 -17.54 -19.25
C TYR A 44 -4.71 -18.27 -18.04
N VAL A 45 -5.32 -17.53 -17.13
CA VAL A 45 -5.97 -18.06 -15.93
C VAL A 45 -7.45 -18.28 -16.23
N HIS A 46 -7.93 -19.52 -16.15
CA HIS A 46 -9.33 -19.87 -16.47
C HIS A 46 -10.22 -20.04 -15.23
N ARG A 47 -9.64 -20.04 -14.03
CA ARG A 47 -10.33 -20.20 -12.74
C ARG A 47 -9.50 -19.57 -11.62
N SER A 48 -10.11 -19.38 -10.46
CA SER A 48 -9.44 -18.81 -9.28
C SER A 48 -8.16 -19.57 -8.92
N LEU A 49 -7.08 -18.83 -8.67
CA LEU A 49 -5.83 -19.37 -8.13
C LEU A 49 -5.90 -19.37 -6.62
N ILE A 50 -6.09 -20.55 -6.03
CA ILE A 50 -6.22 -20.74 -4.59
C ILE A 50 -5.01 -21.55 -4.11
N PRO A 51 -4.17 -21.02 -3.20
CA PRO A 51 -3.06 -21.79 -2.66
C PRO A 51 -3.59 -22.96 -1.83
N TYR A 52 -2.91 -24.10 -1.89
CA TYR A 52 -3.33 -25.30 -1.15
C TYR A 52 -3.34 -25.10 0.37
N LYS A 53 -2.57 -24.12 0.88
CA LYS A 53 -2.52 -23.70 2.28
C LYS A 53 -2.30 -22.20 2.38
N SER A 54 -3.02 -21.57 3.30
CA SER A 54 -2.94 -20.12 3.53
C SER A 54 -1.54 -19.71 4.01
N LYS A 55 -1.00 -18.63 3.42
CA LYS A 55 0.30 -18.00 3.78
C LYS A 55 1.53 -18.91 3.62
N VAL A 56 1.50 -19.84 2.67
CA VAL A 56 2.64 -20.76 2.41
C VAL A 56 3.29 -20.55 1.04
N ILE A 57 2.57 -19.95 0.09
CA ILE A 57 3.07 -19.72 -1.26
C ILE A 57 3.07 -18.22 -1.52
N ASP A 58 4.24 -17.71 -1.88
CA ASP A 58 4.40 -16.36 -2.41
C ASP A 58 4.12 -16.36 -3.92
N LEU A 59 3.50 -15.29 -4.40
CA LEU A 59 3.38 -15.04 -5.83
C LEU A 59 4.66 -14.33 -6.29
N GLY A 60 5.57 -15.12 -6.88
CA GLY A 60 6.86 -14.64 -7.39
C GLY A 60 8.02 -14.92 -6.44
N THR A 61 9.23 -14.51 -6.84
CA THR A 61 10.46 -14.58 -6.03
C THR A 61 11.32 -13.34 -6.30
N PRO A 62 12.37 -13.06 -5.50
CA PRO A 62 13.28 -11.97 -5.81
C PRO A 62 13.94 -12.05 -7.21
N ALA A 63 14.09 -13.24 -7.77
CA ALA A 63 14.65 -13.45 -9.11
C ALA A 63 13.57 -13.54 -10.22
N SER A 64 12.30 -13.62 -9.85
CA SER A 64 11.17 -13.76 -10.77
C SER A 64 10.00 -12.95 -10.23
N GLN A 65 10.16 -11.64 -10.34
CA GLN A 65 9.18 -10.66 -9.89
C GLN A 65 8.13 -10.48 -10.98
N PHE A 66 6.90 -10.15 -10.57
CA PHE A 66 5.92 -9.64 -11.50
C PHE A 66 6.28 -8.19 -11.82
N ASP A 67 6.33 -7.85 -13.11
CA ASP A 67 6.52 -6.46 -13.53
C ASP A 67 5.32 -5.61 -13.07
N GLU A 68 4.10 -6.11 -13.30
CA GLU A 68 2.85 -5.43 -12.96
C GLU A 68 1.74 -6.43 -12.57
N ALA A 69 0.80 -5.98 -11.73
CA ALA A 69 -0.42 -6.70 -11.39
C ALA A 69 -1.62 -5.78 -11.52
N PHE A 70 -2.53 -6.09 -12.44
CA PHE A 70 -3.78 -5.37 -12.63
C PHE A 70 -4.88 -6.03 -11.80
N ILE A 71 -5.38 -5.33 -10.79
CA ILE A 71 -6.40 -5.85 -9.87
C ILE A 71 -7.57 -4.88 -9.83
N ASP A 72 -8.75 -5.37 -10.23
CA ASP A 72 -9.99 -4.59 -10.22
C ASP A 72 -10.53 -4.39 -8.79
N THR A 73 -10.50 -5.44 -7.97
CA THR A 73 -10.92 -5.37 -6.56
C THR A 73 -10.01 -6.23 -5.68
N ILE A 74 -9.56 -5.66 -4.57
CA ILE A 74 -8.73 -6.35 -3.57
C ILE A 74 -9.59 -6.72 -2.36
N TYR A 75 -9.66 -8.02 -2.05
CA TYR A 75 -10.23 -8.52 -0.80
C TYR A 75 -9.11 -9.06 0.09
N THR A 76 -8.58 -8.20 0.97
CA THR A 76 -7.49 -8.57 1.88
C THR A 76 -7.71 -7.99 3.28
N THR A 77 -7.12 -8.62 4.28
CA THR A 77 -7.04 -8.06 5.65
C THR A 77 -5.82 -7.16 5.85
N SER A 78 -4.80 -7.26 4.97
CA SER A 78 -3.52 -6.55 5.14
C SER A 78 -2.79 -6.42 3.80
N ILE A 79 -2.08 -5.32 3.59
CA ILE A 79 -1.13 -5.12 2.49
C ILE A 79 0.16 -4.61 3.13
N TYR A 80 1.28 -5.28 2.89
CA TYR A 80 2.60 -4.85 3.37
C TYR A 80 3.46 -4.49 2.16
N SER A 81 4.03 -3.29 2.15
CA SER A 81 4.99 -2.86 1.15
C SER A 81 6.13 -2.08 1.79
N GLN A 82 7.36 -2.32 1.33
CA GLN A 82 8.52 -1.53 1.72
C GLN A 82 8.60 -0.19 0.97
N TYR A 83 7.99 -0.12 -0.22
CA TYR A 83 7.99 1.07 -1.08
C TYR A 83 6.67 1.16 -1.85
N ILE A 84 5.93 2.26 -1.66
CA ILE A 84 4.73 2.58 -2.45
C ILE A 84 5.03 3.86 -3.23
N SER A 85 4.89 3.80 -4.55
CA SER A 85 4.96 4.95 -5.45
C SER A 85 3.78 4.86 -6.41
N GLY A 86 2.81 5.77 -6.30
CA GLY A 86 1.62 5.78 -7.15
C GLY A 86 0.53 6.75 -6.67
N TYR A 87 -0.48 6.97 -7.52
CA TYR A 87 -1.71 7.67 -7.13
C TYR A 87 -2.56 6.68 -6.34
N VAL A 88 -2.69 6.94 -5.05
CA VAL A 88 -3.33 6.04 -4.11
C VAL A 88 -4.78 6.48 -3.93
N GLY A 89 -5.74 5.62 -4.32
CA GLY A 89 -7.15 5.84 -4.02
C GLY A 89 -7.46 5.73 -2.53
N SER A 90 -8.75 5.82 -2.19
CA SER A 90 -9.26 5.78 -0.81
C SER A 90 -8.82 4.53 -0.02
N PHE A 91 -8.00 4.70 1.01
CA PHE A 91 -7.74 3.65 2.01
C PHE A 91 -8.50 3.91 3.31
N TYR A 92 -8.98 2.84 3.96
CA TYR A 92 -9.61 2.89 5.28
C TYR A 92 -8.58 2.99 6.41
N GLU A 93 -7.39 2.40 6.21
CA GLU A 93 -6.24 2.44 7.13
C GLU A 93 -4.95 2.18 6.33
N ILE A 94 -3.89 2.96 6.59
CA ILE A 94 -2.55 2.76 6.01
C ILE A 94 -1.58 2.55 7.17
N ASP A 95 -1.11 1.31 7.35
CA ASP A 95 -0.03 0.96 8.27
C ASP A 95 1.22 0.62 7.44
N VAL A 96 2.16 1.56 7.33
CA VAL A 96 3.39 1.41 6.55
C VAL A 96 4.59 1.90 7.35
N ASP A 97 5.71 1.19 7.23
CA ASP A 97 6.98 1.62 7.83
C ASP A 97 7.49 2.93 7.19
N PHE A 98 7.19 3.17 5.90
CA PHE A 98 7.57 4.37 5.17
C PHE A 98 6.51 4.76 4.12
N LEU A 99 6.09 6.03 4.09
CA LEU A 99 5.19 6.59 3.05
C LEU A 99 5.89 7.74 2.30
N HIS A 100 6.17 7.55 1.01
CA HIS A 100 6.72 8.59 0.14
C HIS A 100 5.61 9.21 -0.72
N VAL A 101 5.21 10.45 -0.39
CA VAL A 101 4.23 11.22 -1.19
C VAL A 101 4.98 12.21 -2.08
N TYR A 102 4.82 12.13 -3.39
CA TYR A 102 5.53 12.98 -4.36
C TYR A 102 4.75 14.23 -4.81
N ASP A 103 3.43 14.26 -4.64
CA ASP A 103 2.58 15.35 -5.16
C ASP A 103 1.49 15.77 -4.15
N SER A 104 0.47 14.92 -3.95
CA SER A 104 -0.61 15.17 -2.98
C SER A 104 -1.04 13.89 -2.26
N LEU A 105 -1.56 14.03 -1.03
CA LEU A 105 -2.18 12.97 -0.24
C LEU A 105 -3.63 13.36 0.03
N ASP A 106 -4.57 12.72 -0.66
CA ASP A 106 -6.01 12.88 -0.44
C ASP A 106 -6.51 11.75 0.48
N VAL A 107 -6.93 12.08 1.70
CA VAL A 107 -7.48 11.12 2.67
C VAL A 107 -9.01 11.26 2.67
N PRO A 108 -9.79 10.33 2.10
CA PRO A 108 -11.23 10.52 1.98
C PRO A 108 -11.98 10.39 3.32
N ASN A 109 -13.13 11.07 3.35
CA ASN A 109 -14.03 11.33 4.48
C ASN A 109 -14.62 10.10 5.21
N TYR A 110 -13.84 9.13 5.68
CA TYR A 110 -14.31 8.16 6.68
C TYR A 110 -13.14 7.68 7.52
N SER A 111 -12.77 8.51 8.50
CA SER A 111 -12.05 8.21 9.75
C SER A 111 -11.10 9.36 10.06
N ILE A 112 -11.06 9.77 11.32
CA ILE A 112 -10.09 10.73 11.85
C ILE A 112 -8.71 10.07 11.73
N GLY A 113 -8.08 10.21 10.56
CA GLY A 113 -6.74 9.73 10.28
C GLY A 113 -5.75 10.78 10.74
N PHE A 114 -5.10 10.56 11.88
CA PHE A 114 -3.96 11.38 12.27
C PHE A 114 -2.82 11.11 11.28
N ILE A 115 -2.49 12.09 10.43
CA ILE A 115 -1.27 12.03 9.62
C ILE A 115 -0.12 12.43 10.52
N LYS A 116 0.76 11.47 10.87
CA LYS A 116 2.02 11.76 11.54
C LYS A 116 3.10 12.00 10.48
N LEU A 117 3.63 13.21 10.42
CA LEU A 117 4.69 13.59 9.46
C LEU A 117 6.07 13.41 10.10
N ASP A 118 6.77 12.32 9.78
CA ASP A 118 8.14 12.12 10.28
C ASP A 118 9.16 13.03 9.54
N PRO A 119 9.86 13.92 10.24
CA PRO A 119 10.77 14.91 9.66
C PRO A 119 12.05 14.30 9.06
N TYR A 120 12.42 13.07 9.43
CA TYR A 120 13.57 12.40 8.83
C TYR A 120 13.30 11.90 7.41
N LEU A 121 12.03 11.87 6.98
CA LEU A 121 11.58 11.41 5.66
C LEU A 121 11.34 12.57 4.67
N ILE A 122 11.52 13.82 5.08
CA ILE A 122 11.27 15.01 4.26
C ILE A 122 12.60 15.50 3.66
N SER A 123 12.86 15.13 2.40
CA SER A 123 14.11 15.44 1.68
C SER A 123 14.02 16.64 0.72
N SER A 124 12.88 17.34 0.63
CA SER A 124 12.67 18.46 -0.31
C SER A 124 11.93 19.63 0.36
N PRO A 125 12.22 20.90 -0.02
CA PRO A 125 11.68 22.08 0.65
C PRO A 125 10.22 22.37 0.26
N LEU A 126 9.48 23.05 1.16
CA LEU A 126 8.11 23.57 0.98
C LEU A 126 7.12 22.54 0.43
N ARG A 127 6.54 21.74 1.32
CA ARG A 127 5.40 20.88 0.96
C ARG A 127 4.09 21.63 1.16
N LYS A 128 3.26 21.64 0.12
CA LYS A 128 1.84 21.97 0.24
C LYS A 128 1.11 20.76 0.80
N ILE A 129 0.34 20.97 1.86
CA ILE A 129 -0.48 19.95 2.49
C ILE A 129 -1.91 20.46 2.46
N THR A 130 -2.84 19.65 1.97
CA THR A 130 -4.27 19.97 2.05
C THR A 130 -4.78 19.57 3.42
N VAL A 131 -5.16 20.54 4.24
CA VAL A 131 -5.89 20.30 5.49
C VAL A 131 -7.37 20.33 5.15
N GLN A 132 -8.04 19.20 5.31
CA GLN A 132 -9.45 19.09 4.98
C GLN A 132 -10.34 19.90 5.93
N ALA A 133 -11.52 20.28 5.46
CA ALA A 133 -12.53 20.94 6.28
C ALA A 133 -12.80 20.18 7.58
N ASN A 134 -12.76 20.86 8.72
CA ASN A 134 -13.03 20.30 10.05
C ASN A 134 -12.08 19.15 10.47
N SER A 135 -10.82 19.19 10.04
CA SER A 135 -9.79 18.18 10.35
C SER A 135 -8.58 18.75 11.08
N SER A 136 -7.74 17.88 11.64
CA SER A 136 -6.48 18.24 12.28
C SER A 136 -5.31 17.35 11.84
N ILE A 137 -4.10 17.91 11.80
CA ILE A 137 -2.83 17.22 11.53
C ILE A 137 -1.94 17.32 12.76
N LEU A 138 -1.35 16.21 13.23
CA LEU A 138 -0.35 16.23 14.31
C LEU A 138 1.05 16.43 13.73
N MET A 139 1.80 17.34 14.32
CA MET A 139 3.18 17.63 13.90
C MET A 139 4.13 16.73 14.69
N ASP A 140 5.03 15.99 14.03
CA ASP A 140 6.01 15.17 14.74
C ASP A 140 7.13 16.01 15.41
N ARG A 141 7.98 15.39 16.22
CA ARG A 141 9.08 16.05 16.95
C ARG A 141 9.99 16.85 16.02
N GLY A 142 10.07 18.16 16.19
CA GLY A 142 10.86 18.97 15.29
C GLY A 142 10.66 20.48 15.37
N VAL A 143 11.44 21.22 14.57
CA VAL A 143 11.21 22.63 14.27
C VAL A 143 10.58 22.73 12.89
N TRP A 144 9.45 23.42 12.82
CA TRP A 144 8.64 23.52 11.63
C TRP A 144 8.38 24.98 11.29
N TYR A 145 8.50 25.33 10.02
CA TYR A 145 7.95 26.58 9.49
C TYR A 145 6.61 26.27 8.84
N VAL A 146 5.58 27.00 9.27
CA VAL A 146 4.20 26.82 8.81
C VAL A 146 3.72 28.14 8.24
N ASN A 147 3.04 28.10 7.09
CA ASN A 147 2.35 29.25 6.51
C ASN A 147 0.86 28.92 6.39
N LEU A 148 0.03 29.68 7.12
CA LEU A 148 -1.40 29.44 7.26
C LEU A 148 -2.23 30.47 6.48
N PRO A 149 -3.18 30.03 5.66
CA PRO A 149 -4.28 30.86 5.18
C PRO A 149 -5.36 31.03 6.27
N SER A 150 -6.29 31.95 6.04
CA SER A 150 -7.37 32.27 6.98
C SER A 150 -8.23 31.06 7.37
N GLY A 151 -8.54 30.92 8.66
CA GLY A 151 -9.41 29.86 9.20
C GLY A 151 -8.71 28.52 9.47
N VAL A 152 -7.39 28.47 9.28
CA VAL A 152 -6.54 27.38 9.77
C VAL A 152 -5.72 27.89 10.95
N THR A 153 -5.63 27.09 12.01
CA THR A 153 -4.87 27.42 13.21
C THR A 153 -3.81 26.37 13.50
N VAL A 154 -2.67 26.76 14.05
CA VAL A 154 -1.77 25.85 14.76
C VAL A 154 -2.10 25.96 16.25
N GLU A 155 -2.33 24.84 16.91
CA GLU A 155 -2.65 24.77 18.32
C GLU A 155 -1.62 23.93 19.09
N VAL A 156 -1.36 24.33 20.33
CA VAL A 156 -0.53 23.57 21.26
C VAL A 156 -1.40 23.03 22.40
N LEU A 157 -1.19 21.78 22.79
CA LEU A 157 -1.86 21.18 23.94
C LEU A 157 -1.21 21.68 25.24
N PHE A 158 -2.00 22.36 26.06
CA PHE A 158 -1.61 22.78 27.40
C PHE A 158 -2.62 22.25 28.43
N GLY A 159 -2.16 21.31 29.26
CA GLY A 159 -3.06 20.51 30.10
C GLY A 159 -3.97 19.65 29.21
N ASN A 160 -5.28 19.89 29.29
CA ASN A 160 -6.28 19.20 28.46
C ASN A 160 -6.90 20.11 27.38
N ASN A 161 -6.37 21.32 27.20
CA ASN A 161 -6.93 22.31 26.27
C ASN A 161 -5.96 22.59 25.12
N TRP A 162 -6.50 22.68 23.92
CA TRP A 162 -5.77 23.14 22.74
C TRP A 162 -5.82 24.67 22.69
N ILE A 163 -4.65 25.29 22.58
CA ILE A 163 -4.49 26.74 22.59
C ILE A 163 -3.91 27.17 21.24
N PRO A 164 -4.58 28.05 20.48
CA PRO A 164 -4.05 28.53 19.21
C PRO A 164 -2.78 29.37 19.45
N VAL A 165 -1.76 29.11 18.64
CA VAL A 165 -0.48 29.84 18.65
C VAL A 165 -0.20 30.54 17.32
N LEU A 166 -0.87 30.13 16.24
CA LEU A 166 -0.92 30.81 14.94
C LEU A 166 -2.32 30.64 14.36
N ASP A 167 -2.92 31.68 13.79
CA ASP A 167 -4.32 31.64 13.29
C ASP A 167 -4.55 32.31 11.92
N SER A 168 -3.55 33.00 11.36
CA SER A 168 -3.64 33.61 10.03
C SER A 168 -2.31 34.12 9.45
N GLU A 169 -1.17 33.58 9.88
CA GLU A 169 0.15 34.06 9.45
C GLU A 169 1.19 32.93 9.41
N ALA A 170 2.37 33.22 8.85
CA ALA A 170 3.48 32.30 8.83
C ALA A 170 4.33 32.38 10.10
N GLY A 171 4.80 31.24 10.62
CA GLY A 171 5.55 31.19 11.87
C GLY A 171 6.38 29.93 12.07
N LEU A 172 7.29 30.00 13.04
CA LEU A 172 8.08 28.86 13.52
C LEU A 172 7.36 28.16 14.67
N VAL A 173 7.30 26.85 14.60
CA VAL A 173 6.61 25.99 15.55
C VAL A 173 7.55 24.87 15.99
N ILE A 174 7.73 24.72 17.29
CA ILE A 174 8.51 23.62 17.87
C ILE A 174 7.52 22.57 18.35
N SER A 175 7.58 21.37 17.78
CA SER A 175 6.72 20.25 18.15
C SER A 175 7.51 19.17 18.89
N ASP A 176 6.85 18.53 19.85
CA ASP A 176 7.30 17.33 20.54
C ASP A 176 6.60 16.05 20.05
N GLY A 177 5.82 16.17 18.97
CA GLY A 177 5.12 15.06 18.32
C GLY A 177 3.66 14.88 18.73
N VAL A 178 3.29 15.31 19.93
CA VAL A 178 1.99 14.98 20.54
C VAL A 178 1.22 16.23 20.89
N ASN A 179 1.92 17.31 21.22
CA ASN A 179 1.30 18.51 21.76
C ASN A 179 1.12 19.62 20.73
N VAL A 180 1.35 19.37 19.44
CA VAL A 180 1.17 20.40 18.41
C VAL A 180 0.36 19.86 17.24
N ARG A 181 -0.68 20.61 16.85
CA ARG A 181 -1.53 20.27 15.70
C ARG A 181 -1.85 21.47 14.82
N ILE A 182 -2.19 21.21 13.56
CA ILE A 182 -2.77 22.19 12.63
C ILE A 182 -4.23 21.82 12.44
N THR A 183 -5.17 22.74 12.65
CA THR A 183 -6.61 22.52 12.58
C THR A 183 -7.25 23.45 11.56
N ASN A 184 -7.98 22.89 10.59
CA ASN A 184 -8.81 23.66 9.66
C ASN A 184 -10.27 23.65 10.13
N SER A 185 -10.78 24.81 10.55
CA SER A 185 -12.17 24.95 11.00
C SER A 185 -13.10 25.51 9.91
N ASN A 186 -12.61 25.64 8.67
CA ASN A 186 -13.40 26.11 7.55
C ASN A 186 -14.35 25.02 7.02
N ALA A 187 -15.36 25.45 6.27
CA ALA A 187 -16.29 24.56 5.56
C ALA A 187 -15.71 23.95 4.27
N SER A 188 -14.48 24.32 3.90
CA SER A 188 -13.77 23.84 2.71
C SER A 188 -12.34 23.44 3.03
N ASP A 189 -11.78 22.59 2.17
CA ASP A 189 -10.38 22.17 2.24
C ASP A 189 -9.44 23.32 1.94
N VAL A 190 -8.25 23.30 2.55
CA VAL A 190 -7.32 24.41 2.52
C VAL A 190 -5.88 23.93 2.39
N GLU A 191 -5.13 24.49 1.44
CA GLU A 191 -3.70 24.24 1.30
C GLU A 191 -2.90 25.04 2.34
N VAL A 192 -2.07 24.36 3.14
CA VAL A 192 -1.06 24.96 4.03
C VAL A 192 0.34 24.62 3.52
N GLN A 193 1.32 25.49 3.78
CA GLN A 193 2.72 25.14 3.52
C GLN A 193 3.39 24.75 4.83
N VAL A 194 4.05 23.59 4.86
CA VAL A 194 4.79 23.11 6.02
C VAL A 194 6.20 22.70 5.60
N VAL A 195 7.19 23.18 6.35
CA VAL A 195 8.61 22.92 6.13
C VAL A 195 9.25 22.48 7.43
N PHE A 196 9.94 21.35 7.40
CA PHE A 196 10.82 20.96 8.49
C PHE A 196 12.16 21.69 8.39
N ILE A 197 12.62 22.29 9.50
CA ILE A 197 13.91 22.96 9.60
C ILE A 197 14.85 22.07 10.44
N ARG A 198 16.00 21.73 9.85
CA ARG A 198 17.07 20.97 10.51
C ARG A 198 17.97 21.86 11.35
#